data_AF-A0A7R9C180-F1
#
_entry.id   AF-A0A7R9C180-F1
#
_cell.length_a   1.000
_cell.length_b   1.000
_cell.length_c   1.000
_cell.angle_alpha   90.00
_cell.angle_beta   90.00
_cell.angle_gamma   90.00
#
_symmetry.space_group_name_H-M   'P 1'
#
loop_
_entity.id
_entity.type
_entity.pdbx_description
1 polymer ?
#
loop_
_entity_poly.entity_id
_entity_poly.type
_entity_poly.pdbx_seq_one_letter_code
_entity_poly.pdbx_strand_id
1 'polypeptide(L)'
;MKGLSGRSRNPVSVLYDALTHPDADLGMTNPSAVDWALRDDRAVSHVVLGKGKPGGAWHANLVSRANNEDVLDYLQAMDGSILTLSFGTWMELPDSDFMTFCDGAKRPTVSTVARYYKNFVAEKQLSPHFLDRTVVTCVRRLFLNCNSPCRKILLEASGMTSSRRRSLSARREVASVAASPLCMAQQAPGVINSCRRRRSVSVSASTLDNDSPYVWEVRGYRELDVEDDGDGDDGARVPFTFVTPNVVLATGTTDSKNRLNVPGEDLDFVMHSLARVEDWLANKRTWDDLPLVVIGAGLTAADAIVAAMSAGVDVYHVFRRDPLDPRVIFNNLPASLYPEYHRVHALMTKRLVEPGYRGFSKCKVIGIRPSGHVLVECENGCGKVSLFA
;
A
#
# COMPACT_ATOMS: atom_id res chain seq x y z
N MET A 1 -14.31 19.07 -22.95
CA MET A 1 -14.51 18.92 -21.50
C MET A 1 -13.16 18.96 -20.79
N LYS A 2 -13.02 19.64 -19.64
CA LYS A 2 -11.86 19.42 -18.76
C LYS A 2 -12.19 18.21 -17.89
N GLY A 3 -11.42 17.13 -18.03
CA GLY A 3 -11.56 15.98 -17.14
C GLY A 3 -11.16 16.32 -15.70
N LEU A 4 -11.62 15.51 -14.75
CA LEU A 4 -11.27 15.63 -13.33
C LEU A 4 -9.74 15.74 -13.15
N SER A 5 -9.30 16.70 -12.32
CA SER A 5 -7.88 16.92 -12.07
C SER A 5 -7.25 15.71 -11.39
N GLY A 6 -6.30 15.04 -12.06
CA GLY A 6 -5.60 13.87 -11.52
C GLY A 6 -5.53 12.66 -12.46
N ARG A 7 -6.21 12.67 -13.61
CA ARG A 7 -6.14 11.56 -14.57
C ARG A 7 -4.73 11.29 -15.09
N SER A 8 -4.49 10.01 -15.41
CA SER A 8 -3.35 9.57 -16.20
C SER A 8 -3.30 10.33 -17.53
N ARG A 9 -2.09 10.71 -17.95
CA ARG A 9 -1.82 11.25 -19.29
C ARG A 9 -1.55 10.14 -20.33
N ASN A 10 -1.53 8.87 -19.90
CA ASN A 10 -1.35 7.74 -20.79
C ASN A 10 -2.68 7.44 -21.52
N PRO A 11 -2.74 7.58 -22.86
CA PRO A 11 -3.96 7.32 -23.62
C PRO A 11 -4.44 5.88 -23.51
N VAL A 12 -3.54 4.91 -23.26
CA VAL A 12 -3.92 3.49 -23.07
C VAL A 12 -4.67 3.30 -21.76
N SER A 13 -4.24 3.95 -20.67
CA SER A 13 -4.97 3.93 -19.39
C SER A 13 -6.35 4.56 -19.54
N VAL A 14 -6.43 5.74 -20.17
CA VAL A 14 -7.71 6.45 -20.34
C VAL A 14 -8.68 5.67 -21.25
N LEU A 15 -8.17 5.00 -22.29
CA LEU A 15 -8.98 4.12 -23.14
C LEU A 15 -9.48 2.90 -22.36
N TYR A 16 -8.61 2.27 -21.57
CA TYR A 16 -8.96 1.12 -20.74
C TYR A 16 -10.06 1.49 -19.73
N ASP A 17 -9.88 2.55 -18.95
CA ASP A 17 -10.86 3.04 -17.97
C ASP A 17 -12.22 3.31 -18.65
N ALA A 18 -12.22 3.93 -19.83
CA ALA A 18 -13.43 4.26 -20.58
C ALA A 18 -14.13 3.04 -21.22
N LEU A 19 -13.41 1.95 -21.48
CA LEU A 19 -14.00 0.69 -21.96
C LEU A 19 -14.52 -0.17 -20.79
N THR A 20 -13.81 -0.21 -19.66
CA THR A 20 -14.26 -0.96 -18.47
C THR A 20 -15.44 -0.28 -17.77
N HIS A 21 -15.47 1.06 -17.70
CA HIS A 21 -16.55 1.82 -17.08
C HIS A 21 -17.03 2.99 -17.98
N PRO A 22 -17.82 2.72 -19.03
CA PRO A 22 -18.26 3.75 -19.99
C PRO A 22 -19.08 4.86 -19.33
N ASP A 23 -18.70 6.11 -19.59
CA ASP A 23 -19.32 7.33 -19.04
C ASP A 23 -19.38 7.41 -17.50
N ALA A 24 -18.54 6.66 -16.78
CA ALA A 24 -18.43 6.69 -15.32
C ALA A 24 -18.27 8.11 -14.75
N ASP A 25 -17.52 8.98 -15.44
CA ASP A 25 -17.31 10.39 -15.11
C ASP A 25 -18.60 11.24 -15.12
N LEU A 26 -19.59 10.84 -15.93
CA LEU A 26 -20.91 11.46 -15.99
C LEU A 26 -21.86 10.90 -14.92
N GLY A 27 -21.35 10.02 -14.03
CA GLY A 27 -22.12 9.32 -13.01
C GLY A 27 -22.93 8.14 -13.55
N MET A 28 -22.66 7.68 -14.78
CA MET A 28 -23.36 6.55 -15.38
C MET A 28 -22.79 5.21 -14.88
N THR A 29 -23.63 4.19 -14.87
CA THR A 29 -23.31 2.80 -14.52
C THR A 29 -23.58 1.90 -15.72
N ASN A 30 -22.96 2.23 -16.86
CA ASN A 30 -23.07 1.41 -18.07
C ASN A 30 -22.28 0.09 -17.88
N PRO A 31 -22.68 -1.01 -18.54
CA PRO A 31 -21.93 -2.25 -18.52
C PRO A 31 -20.55 -2.07 -19.19
N SER A 32 -19.58 -2.86 -18.74
CA SER A 32 -18.25 -2.94 -19.37
C SER A 32 -18.35 -3.30 -20.86
N ALA A 33 -17.55 -2.62 -21.69
CA ALA A 33 -17.32 -2.98 -23.09
C ALA A 33 -16.14 -3.96 -23.26
N VAL A 34 -15.61 -4.49 -22.16
CA VAL A 34 -14.51 -5.47 -22.09
C VAL A 34 -14.97 -6.74 -21.39
N ASP A 35 -14.84 -7.87 -22.10
CA ASP A 35 -14.94 -9.22 -21.53
C ASP A 35 -13.55 -9.77 -21.17
N TRP A 36 -13.51 -10.63 -20.15
CA TRP A 36 -12.28 -11.26 -19.67
C TRP A 36 -12.30 -12.77 -19.88
N ALA A 37 -11.19 -13.32 -20.35
CA ALA A 37 -11.01 -14.75 -20.55
C ALA A 37 -9.63 -15.19 -20.09
N LEU A 38 -9.57 -16.23 -19.25
CA LEU A 38 -8.31 -16.83 -18.82
C LEU A 38 -7.58 -17.48 -20.01
N ARG A 39 -6.26 -17.24 -20.11
CA ARG A 39 -5.40 -17.71 -21.21
C ARG A 39 -4.10 -18.30 -20.64
N ASP A 40 -4.17 -19.55 -20.22
CA ASP A 40 -3.02 -20.27 -19.65
C ASP A 40 -1.84 -20.39 -20.63
N ASP A 41 -2.12 -20.42 -21.94
CA ASP A 41 -1.11 -20.39 -23.01
C ASP A 41 -0.31 -19.07 -23.07
N ARG A 42 -0.80 -18.01 -22.42
CA ARG A 42 -0.15 -16.71 -22.31
C ARG A 42 0.28 -16.38 -20.88
N ALA A 43 0.29 -17.37 -19.98
CA ALA A 43 0.68 -17.18 -18.59
C ALA A 43 2.14 -16.73 -18.48
N VAL A 44 2.36 -15.55 -17.88
CA VAL A 44 3.70 -15.01 -17.62
C VAL A 44 4.18 -15.49 -16.25
N SER A 45 5.37 -16.07 -16.17
CA SER A 45 5.99 -16.40 -14.89
C SER A 45 6.41 -15.12 -14.17
N HIS A 46 5.83 -14.87 -12.99
CA HIS A 46 6.04 -13.63 -12.23
C HIS A 46 5.98 -13.87 -10.71
N VAL A 47 6.49 -12.90 -9.95
CA VAL A 47 6.35 -12.78 -8.50
C VAL A 47 6.05 -11.33 -8.14
N VAL A 48 5.13 -11.12 -7.20
CA VAL A 48 4.75 -9.82 -6.65
C VAL A 48 5.30 -9.71 -5.24
N LEU A 49 6.06 -8.66 -4.97
CA LEU A 49 6.73 -8.41 -3.69
C LEU A 49 6.06 -7.21 -3.00
N GLY A 50 5.75 -7.33 -1.71
CA GLY A 50 5.05 -6.29 -0.96
C GLY A 50 5.17 -6.45 0.56
N LYS A 51 5.17 -5.31 1.27
CA LYS A 51 5.27 -5.24 2.74
C LYS A 51 4.09 -5.93 3.44
N GLY A 52 2.88 -5.83 2.88
CA GLY A 52 1.65 -6.35 3.45
C GLY A 52 0.87 -7.25 2.50
N LYS A 53 -0.41 -7.48 2.84
CA LYS A 53 -1.36 -8.29 2.05
C LYS A 53 -1.71 -7.62 0.71
N PRO A 54 -2.20 -8.39 -0.28
CA PRO A 54 -2.61 -7.83 -1.57
C PRO A 54 -3.70 -6.75 -1.41
N GLY A 55 -3.40 -5.54 -1.87
CA GLY A 55 -4.24 -4.35 -1.71
C GLY A 55 -3.45 -3.08 -1.34
N GLY A 56 -2.21 -3.19 -0.88
CA GLY A 56 -1.35 -2.02 -0.64
C GLY A 56 -1.94 -1.04 0.38
N ALA A 57 -2.03 0.25 0.02
CA ALA A 57 -2.49 1.33 0.90
C ALA A 57 -3.93 1.17 1.44
N TRP A 58 -4.76 0.32 0.82
CA TRP A 58 -6.09 0.00 1.33
C TRP A 58 -6.06 -0.83 2.61
N HIS A 59 -4.99 -1.61 2.84
CA HIS A 59 -4.81 -2.28 4.13
C HIS A 59 -4.31 -1.27 5.16
N ALA A 60 -5.18 -0.93 6.10
CA ALA A 60 -4.73 -0.46 7.40
C ALA A 60 -3.71 -1.46 7.94
N ASN A 61 -2.56 -0.95 8.42
CA ASN A 61 -1.57 -1.80 9.06
C ASN A 61 -2.16 -2.32 10.37
N LEU A 62 -2.65 -3.58 10.36
CA LEU A 62 -3.06 -4.34 11.55
C LEU A 62 -1.83 -4.75 12.41
N VAL A 63 -0.83 -3.88 12.48
CA VAL A 63 0.38 -3.97 13.29
C VAL A 63 0.33 -2.86 14.32
N SER A 64 -0.72 -2.89 15.14
CA SER A 64 -0.81 -2.16 16.41
C SER A 64 -1.50 -3.05 17.43
N ARG A 65 -0.75 -4.04 17.92
CA ARG A 65 -1.11 -4.81 19.12
C ARG A 65 0.05 -5.62 19.75
N ALA A 66 1.28 -5.17 19.55
CA ALA A 66 2.48 -5.75 20.16
C ALA A 66 3.41 -4.64 20.70
N ASN A 67 2.95 -3.97 21.76
CA ASN A 67 3.66 -3.38 22.91
C ASN A 67 5.02 -2.62 22.77
N ASN A 68 5.55 -2.37 21.58
CA ASN A 68 6.72 -1.51 21.37
C ASN A 68 6.33 -0.21 20.67
N GLU A 69 6.43 0.92 21.37
CA GLU A 69 6.13 2.25 20.83
C GLU A 69 7.18 2.71 19.79
N ASP A 70 8.36 2.08 19.76
CA ASP A 70 9.52 2.50 18.94
C ASP A 70 9.50 2.09 17.45
N VAL A 71 8.50 1.31 16.98
CA VAL A 71 8.46 0.82 15.58
C VAL A 71 7.12 1.12 14.89
N LEU A 72 6.62 2.34 15.02
CA LEU A 72 5.27 2.72 14.57
C LEU A 72 5.18 4.04 13.75
N ASP A 73 6.08 4.25 12.77
CA ASP A 73 5.97 5.40 11.84
C ASP A 73 6.14 5.13 10.33
N TYR A 74 5.94 3.89 9.86
CA TYR A 74 5.89 3.60 8.42
C TYR A 74 4.74 2.70 8.01
N LEU A 75 3.52 3.28 7.92
CA LEU A 75 2.61 3.07 6.79
C LEU A 75 1.44 4.08 6.86
N GLN A 76 1.02 4.58 5.70
CA GLN A 76 -0.20 5.39 5.56
C GLN A 76 -1.42 4.46 5.63
N ALA A 77 -1.68 3.92 6.81
CA ALA A 77 -2.90 3.19 7.11
C ALA A 77 -4.09 4.15 6.95
N MET A 78 -4.85 4.00 5.86
CA MET A 78 -6.20 4.54 5.79
C MET A 78 -7.03 3.82 6.86
N ASP A 79 -7.76 4.54 7.70
CA ASP A 79 -8.67 3.88 8.64
C ASP A 79 -9.73 3.08 7.86
N GLY A 80 -10.02 1.88 8.36
CA GLY A 80 -10.92 0.94 7.73
C GLY A 80 -12.38 1.39 7.72
N SER A 81 -12.78 2.36 8.56
CA SER A 81 -14.15 2.89 8.59
C SER A 81 -14.41 4.01 7.58
N ILE A 82 -13.35 4.71 7.12
CA ILE A 82 -13.46 5.83 6.18
C ILE A 82 -14.15 5.38 4.89
N LEU A 83 -15.12 6.16 4.43
CA LEU A 83 -15.77 5.99 3.13
C LEU A 83 -14.84 6.43 2.01
N THR A 84 -14.72 5.61 0.97
CA THR A 84 -13.92 5.96 -0.21
C THR A 84 -14.42 7.23 -0.88
N LEU A 85 -13.53 7.95 -1.55
CA LEU A 85 -13.90 9.06 -2.44
C LEU A 85 -14.61 8.50 -3.67
N SER A 86 -13.94 7.61 -4.40
CA SER A 86 -14.49 6.94 -5.57
C SER A 86 -15.71 6.07 -5.25
N PHE A 87 -16.60 5.90 -6.23
CA PHE A 87 -17.65 4.88 -6.14
C PHE A 87 -17.07 3.47 -6.23
N GLY A 88 -17.78 2.49 -5.64
CA GLY A 88 -17.39 1.08 -5.69
C GLY A 88 -17.14 0.60 -7.12
N THR A 89 -18.04 0.93 -8.05
CA THR A 89 -17.91 0.64 -9.48
C THR A 89 -16.65 1.22 -10.13
N TRP A 90 -16.04 2.28 -9.60
CA TRP A 90 -14.80 2.87 -10.15
C TRP A 90 -13.53 2.20 -9.60
N MET A 91 -13.68 1.29 -8.65
CA MET A 91 -12.60 0.53 -8.01
C MET A 91 -12.78 -0.98 -8.23
N GLU A 92 -13.64 -1.34 -9.18
CA GLU A 92 -13.93 -2.70 -9.58
C GLU A 92 -12.73 -3.33 -10.30
N LEU A 93 -12.51 -4.62 -10.10
CA LEU A 93 -11.45 -5.39 -10.72
C LEU A 93 -12.00 -6.27 -11.86
N PRO A 94 -11.17 -6.56 -12.89
CA PRO A 94 -11.51 -7.44 -14.00
C PRO A 94 -12.30 -8.71 -13.64
N ASP A 95 -13.53 -8.82 -14.14
CA ASP A 95 -14.38 -10.02 -13.94
C ASP A 95 -14.67 -10.31 -12.44
N SER A 96 -15.00 -9.28 -11.68
CA SER A 96 -15.41 -9.40 -10.28
C SER A 96 -16.38 -8.27 -9.90
N ASP A 97 -17.67 -8.58 -9.72
CA ASP A 97 -18.70 -7.58 -9.39
C ASP A 97 -18.47 -6.95 -8.00
N PHE A 98 -18.09 -5.68 -7.99
CA PHE A 98 -17.85 -4.91 -6.77
C PHE A 98 -19.17 -4.62 -6.04
N MET A 99 -20.24 -4.30 -6.77
CA MET A 99 -21.51 -3.84 -6.20
C MET A 99 -22.22 -4.96 -5.44
N THR A 100 -22.15 -6.19 -5.95
CA THR A 100 -22.58 -7.40 -5.22
C THR A 100 -21.70 -7.65 -4.00
N PHE A 101 -20.38 -7.39 -4.07
CA PHE A 101 -19.48 -7.57 -2.93
C PHE A 101 -19.67 -6.56 -1.79
N CYS A 102 -20.15 -5.35 -2.09
CA CYS A 102 -20.34 -4.28 -1.11
C CYS A 102 -21.80 -4.05 -0.71
N ASP A 103 -22.70 -5.02 -0.90
CA ASP A 103 -24.13 -4.95 -0.59
C ASP A 103 -24.83 -3.70 -1.19
N GLY A 104 -24.42 -3.30 -2.40
CA GLY A 104 -24.94 -2.12 -3.09
C GLY A 104 -24.40 -0.76 -2.58
N ALA A 105 -23.45 -0.74 -1.64
CA ALA A 105 -22.88 0.49 -1.09
C ALA A 105 -22.15 1.34 -2.16
N LYS A 106 -22.79 2.43 -2.59
CA LYS A 106 -22.28 3.31 -3.66
C LYS A 106 -20.86 3.82 -3.39
N ARG A 107 -20.55 4.19 -2.15
CA ARG A 107 -19.20 4.50 -1.65
C ARG A 107 -18.88 3.48 -0.55
N PRO A 108 -18.07 2.44 -0.82
CA PRO A 108 -17.67 1.46 0.20
C PRO A 108 -16.76 2.08 1.26
N THR A 109 -16.51 1.35 2.34
CA THR A 109 -15.42 1.67 3.26
C THR A 109 -14.05 1.23 2.72
N VAL A 110 -12.97 1.87 3.16
CA VAL A 110 -11.58 1.45 2.91
C VAL A 110 -11.37 -0.05 3.22
N SER A 111 -11.87 -0.51 4.37
CA SER A 111 -11.77 -1.93 4.76
C SER A 111 -12.52 -2.87 3.80
N THR A 112 -13.59 -2.40 3.16
CA THR A 112 -14.33 -3.15 2.14
C THR A 112 -13.52 -3.28 0.85
N VAL A 113 -12.89 -2.21 0.38
CA VAL A 113 -11.96 -2.28 -0.79
C VAL A 113 -10.77 -3.18 -0.49
N ALA A 114 -10.17 -3.08 0.70
CA ALA A 114 -9.06 -3.92 1.12
C ALA A 114 -9.42 -5.42 1.13
N ARG A 115 -10.62 -5.75 1.59
CA ARG A 115 -11.17 -7.11 1.58
C ARG A 115 -11.41 -7.60 0.16
N TYR A 116 -12.02 -6.76 -0.69
CA TYR A 116 -12.31 -7.05 -2.09
C TYR A 116 -11.03 -7.39 -2.88
N TYR A 117 -9.99 -6.54 -2.83
CA TYR A 117 -8.72 -6.80 -3.52
C TYR A 117 -7.98 -8.03 -3.01
N LYS A 118 -8.06 -8.31 -1.71
CA LYS A 118 -7.50 -9.54 -1.13
C LYS A 118 -8.24 -10.78 -1.61
N ASN A 119 -9.57 -10.74 -1.65
CA ASN A 119 -10.41 -11.85 -2.10
C ASN A 119 -10.20 -12.12 -3.60
N PHE A 120 -10.12 -11.09 -4.43
CA PHE A 120 -9.83 -11.19 -5.86
C PHE A 120 -8.57 -12.01 -6.15
N VAL A 121 -7.48 -11.79 -5.41
CA VAL A 121 -6.22 -12.54 -5.57
C VAL A 121 -6.39 -14.02 -5.23
N ALA A 122 -7.28 -14.37 -4.28
CA ALA A 122 -7.61 -15.76 -3.98
C ALA A 122 -8.53 -16.38 -5.05
N GLU A 123 -9.59 -15.68 -5.45
CA GLU A 123 -10.59 -16.12 -6.43
C GLU A 123 -9.98 -16.35 -7.82
N LYS A 124 -9.11 -15.44 -8.28
CA LYS A 124 -8.35 -15.59 -9.54
C LYS A 124 -7.10 -16.47 -9.39
N GLN A 125 -6.92 -17.16 -8.26
CA GLN A 125 -5.82 -18.10 -7.98
C GLN A 125 -4.40 -17.48 -8.11
N LEU A 126 -4.29 -16.16 -7.92
CA LEU A 126 -3.04 -15.41 -8.05
C LEU A 126 -2.14 -15.52 -6.80
N SER A 127 -2.68 -15.93 -5.65
CA SER A 127 -1.96 -16.07 -4.37
C SER A 127 -0.56 -16.71 -4.44
N PRO A 128 -0.29 -17.77 -5.24
CA PRO A 128 1.05 -18.37 -5.34
C PRO A 128 2.13 -17.44 -5.91
N HIS A 129 1.73 -16.35 -6.57
CA HIS A 129 2.64 -15.33 -7.11
C HIS A 129 2.92 -14.19 -6.13
N PHE A 130 2.16 -14.06 -5.03
CA PHE A 130 2.35 -13.01 -4.03
C PHE A 130 3.27 -13.48 -2.90
N LEU A 131 4.30 -12.68 -2.60
CA LEU A 131 5.22 -12.91 -1.49
C LEU A 131 5.13 -11.76 -0.49
N ASP A 132 4.10 -11.82 0.34
CA ASP A 132 3.84 -10.88 1.44
C ASP A 132 5.02 -10.79 2.43
N ARG A 133 5.07 -9.67 3.17
CA ARG A 133 6.10 -9.32 4.15
C ARG A 133 7.50 -9.24 3.57
N THR A 134 7.61 -8.70 2.35
CA THR A 134 8.89 -8.47 1.67
C THR A 134 9.20 -6.98 1.50
N VAL A 135 10.46 -6.63 1.77
CA VAL A 135 11.02 -5.30 1.55
C VAL A 135 12.13 -5.41 0.51
N VAL A 136 11.91 -4.80 -0.66
CA VAL A 136 12.95 -4.67 -1.70
C VAL A 136 13.89 -3.53 -1.30
N THR A 137 15.18 -3.83 -1.18
CA THR A 137 16.21 -2.87 -0.76
C THR A 137 17.13 -2.44 -1.91
N CYS A 138 17.19 -3.21 -3.00
CA CYS A 138 18.01 -2.87 -4.17
C CYS A 138 17.42 -3.45 -5.46
N VAL A 139 17.35 -2.61 -6.50
CA VAL A 139 17.07 -3.03 -7.88
C VAL A 139 18.20 -2.51 -8.76
N ARG A 140 18.90 -3.39 -9.48
CA ARG A 140 20.00 -3.00 -10.37
C ARG A 140 20.07 -3.84 -11.65
N ARG A 141 20.72 -3.32 -12.68
CA ARG A 141 20.99 -4.05 -13.94
C ARG A 141 22.24 -4.92 -13.78
N LEU A 142 22.17 -6.17 -14.23
CA LEU A 142 23.29 -7.09 -14.41
C LEU A 142 23.51 -7.32 -15.91
N PHE A 143 24.62 -6.80 -16.44
CA PHE A 143 24.96 -6.94 -17.85
C PHE A 143 25.51 -8.33 -18.16
N LEU A 144 24.96 -9.00 -19.18
CA LEU A 144 25.26 -10.40 -19.49
C LEU A 144 26.69 -10.61 -20.03
N ASN A 145 27.25 -9.58 -20.68
CA ASN A 145 28.58 -9.62 -21.31
C ASN A 145 29.72 -9.06 -20.43
N CYS A 146 29.52 -8.89 -19.12
CA CYS A 146 30.58 -8.37 -18.25
C CYS A 146 31.52 -9.49 -17.74
N ASN A 147 32.83 -9.33 -17.94
CA ASN A 147 33.88 -10.17 -17.33
C ASN A 147 34.08 -9.90 -15.82
N SER A 148 33.02 -9.46 -15.14
CA SER A 148 33.03 -9.07 -13.72
C SER A 148 32.44 -10.18 -12.84
N PRO A 149 32.65 -10.16 -11.50
CA PRO A 149 32.09 -11.16 -10.59
C PRO A 149 30.56 -11.35 -10.66
N CYS A 150 29.81 -10.42 -11.27
CA CYS A 150 28.36 -10.55 -11.51
C CYS A 150 27.98 -11.83 -12.29
N ARG A 151 28.89 -12.42 -13.06
CA ARG A 151 28.62 -13.68 -13.79
C ARG A 151 28.35 -14.88 -12.87
N LYS A 152 28.84 -14.88 -11.62
CA LYS A 152 28.53 -15.94 -10.64
C LYS A 152 27.05 -15.94 -10.21
N ILE A 153 26.47 -14.75 -10.00
CA ILE A 153 25.08 -14.59 -9.55
C ILE A 153 24.09 -15.19 -10.55
N LEU A 154 24.37 -15.02 -11.86
CA LEU A 154 23.57 -15.60 -12.94
C LEU A 154 23.59 -17.14 -12.93
N LEU A 155 24.74 -17.74 -12.59
CA LEU A 155 24.93 -19.20 -12.52
C LEU A 155 24.29 -19.80 -11.26
N GLU A 156 24.39 -19.14 -10.11
CA GLU A 156 23.78 -19.57 -8.85
C GLU A 156 22.26 -19.49 -8.90
N ALA A 157 21.68 -18.42 -9.45
CA ALA A 157 20.24 -18.27 -9.65
C ALA A 157 19.65 -19.36 -10.57
N SER A 158 20.42 -19.80 -11.57
CA SER A 158 20.02 -20.88 -12.49
C SER A 158 20.05 -22.27 -11.83
N GLY A 159 20.75 -22.43 -10.70
CA GLY A 159 20.90 -23.71 -10.00
C GLY A 159 19.77 -24.08 -9.04
N MET A 160 18.94 -23.12 -8.63
CA MET A 160 17.88 -23.31 -7.64
C MET A 160 16.59 -23.89 -8.24
N THR A 161 16.62 -25.15 -8.68
CA THR A 161 15.41 -25.89 -9.08
C THR A 161 15.18 -27.16 -8.24
N SER A 162 13.91 -27.46 -7.97
CA SER A 162 13.48 -28.68 -7.28
C SER A 162 13.84 -29.95 -8.09
N SER A 163 14.59 -30.94 -7.57
CA SER A 163 15.18 -32.05 -8.39
C SER A 163 14.87 -33.49 -7.89
N ARG A 164 14.39 -34.41 -8.77
CA ARG A 164 13.57 -35.59 -8.36
C ARG A 164 14.34 -36.85 -7.99
N ARG A 165 13.54 -37.76 -7.45
CA ARG A 165 13.53 -39.14 -7.91
C ARG A 165 12.17 -39.55 -8.49
N ARG A 166 12.21 -40.17 -9.66
CA ARG A 166 11.69 -41.53 -9.79
C ARG A 166 12.80 -42.34 -10.44
N SER A 167 13.18 -43.44 -9.80
CA SER A 167 14.15 -44.40 -10.32
C SER A 167 13.49 -45.27 -11.39
N LEU A 168 14.24 -45.54 -12.47
CA LEU A 168 14.13 -46.80 -13.19
C LEU A 168 15.54 -47.36 -13.31
N SER A 169 15.72 -48.59 -12.85
CA SER A 169 16.99 -49.29 -12.80
C SER A 169 17.29 -49.93 -14.16
N ALA A 170 18.41 -49.54 -14.76
CA ALA A 170 19.03 -50.30 -15.84
C ALA A 170 20.56 -50.21 -15.70
N ARG A 171 21.17 -51.24 -15.09
CA ARG A 171 22.57 -51.60 -15.35
C ARG A 171 22.72 -53.12 -15.32
N ARG A 172 23.22 -53.65 -16.44
CA ARG A 172 23.98 -54.90 -16.50
C ARG A 172 25.37 -54.66 -15.89
N GLU A 173 25.87 -55.70 -15.20
CA GLU A 173 27.29 -56.09 -15.08
C GLU A 173 28.25 -55.05 -14.42
N VAL A 174 29.33 -55.41 -13.72
CA VAL A 174 30.10 -56.68 -13.61
C VAL A 174 30.30 -57.06 -12.12
N ALA A 175 30.67 -58.32 -11.83
CA ALA A 175 30.81 -58.87 -10.48
C ALA A 175 32.28 -58.98 -9.96
N SER A 176 32.40 -59.44 -8.71
CA SER A 176 33.60 -59.96 -7.98
C SER A 176 34.49 -58.96 -7.22
N VAL A 177 35.11 -59.29 -6.06
CA VAL A 177 34.93 -60.37 -5.05
C VAL A 177 35.63 -59.91 -3.73
N ALA A 178 35.06 -60.23 -2.55
CA ALA A 178 35.65 -60.16 -1.18
C ALA A 178 36.19 -58.79 -0.67
N ALA A 179 36.30 -58.47 0.63
CA ALA A 179 36.15 -59.27 1.87
C ALA A 179 35.54 -58.44 3.04
N SER A 180 35.10 -59.13 4.08
CA SER A 180 34.62 -58.61 5.39
C SER A 180 35.76 -58.69 6.45
N PRO A 181 35.63 -58.32 7.76
CA PRO A 181 34.41 -57.97 8.52
C PRO A 181 34.53 -56.88 9.63
N LEU A 182 33.48 -56.80 10.47
CA LEU A 182 33.40 -56.26 11.85
C LEU A 182 33.27 -54.73 12.10
N CYS A 183 32.03 -54.29 12.33
CA CYS A 183 31.57 -53.91 13.69
C CYS A 183 30.02 -53.91 13.74
N MET A 184 29.41 -54.28 14.88
CA MET A 184 27.94 -54.32 15.09
C MET A 184 27.51 -53.51 16.33
N ALA A 185 26.43 -52.74 16.19
CA ALA A 185 25.41 -52.43 17.22
C ALA A 185 24.23 -51.69 16.51
N GLN A 186 23.06 -52.32 16.32
CA GLN A 186 21.82 -52.16 17.14
C GLN A 186 21.20 -50.74 17.02
N GLN A 187 20.20 -50.51 16.13
CA GLN A 187 18.73 -50.67 16.33
C GLN A 187 18.14 -49.75 17.44
N ALA A 188 17.01 -49.03 17.36
CA ALA A 188 15.94 -48.61 16.40
C ALA A 188 14.81 -47.98 17.31
N PRO A 189 13.57 -47.55 16.89
CA PRO A 189 12.99 -47.18 15.58
C PRO A 189 12.16 -45.84 15.57
N GLY A 190 11.65 -45.43 14.40
CA GLY A 190 10.58 -44.41 14.21
C GLY A 190 11.08 -42.96 14.03
N VAL A 191 10.59 -42.12 13.11
CA VAL A 191 9.35 -42.11 12.31
C VAL A 191 9.63 -41.87 10.81
N ILE A 192 8.74 -42.35 9.95
CA ILE A 192 8.89 -42.34 8.48
C ILE A 192 8.60 -40.94 7.91
N ASN A 193 9.58 -40.33 7.22
CA ASN A 193 9.35 -39.14 6.38
C ASN A 193 9.77 -39.39 4.92
N SER A 194 8.80 -39.42 4.01
CA SER A 194 9.00 -39.89 2.62
C SER A 194 9.34 -38.76 1.64
N CYS A 195 10.60 -38.29 1.67
CA CYS A 195 11.08 -37.22 0.78
C CYS A 195 11.18 -37.62 -0.72
N ARG A 196 10.04 -37.66 -1.42
CA ARG A 196 9.95 -37.60 -2.89
C ARG A 196 10.06 -36.12 -3.37
N ARG A 197 11.16 -35.67 -3.99
CA ARG A 197 11.25 -34.29 -4.59
C ARG A 197 10.34 -34.09 -5.85
N ARG A 198 10.44 -32.94 -6.56
CA ARG A 198 9.89 -32.65 -7.93
C ARG A 198 11.01 -32.76 -9.03
N ARG A 199 10.75 -32.96 -10.34
CA ARG A 199 11.76 -33.27 -11.43
C ARG A 199 12.38 -32.02 -12.03
N SER A 200 13.65 -32.10 -12.46
CA SER A 200 14.34 -31.00 -13.13
C SER A 200 13.74 -30.75 -14.50
N VAL A 201 13.19 -29.55 -14.69
CA VAL A 201 13.00 -28.95 -16.02
C VAL A 201 14.21 -28.07 -16.24
N SER A 202 15.06 -28.40 -17.21
CA SER A 202 16.08 -27.49 -17.68
C SER A 202 15.37 -26.35 -18.43
N VAL A 203 15.41 -25.14 -17.87
CA VAL A 203 15.11 -23.93 -18.65
C VAL A 203 16.23 -23.83 -19.70
N SER A 204 15.91 -24.14 -20.95
CA SER A 204 16.79 -23.82 -22.06
C SER A 204 16.95 -22.31 -22.13
N ALA A 205 18.14 -21.82 -22.50
CA ALA A 205 18.44 -20.39 -22.63
C ALA A 205 17.70 -19.70 -23.81
N SER A 206 16.58 -20.28 -24.25
CA SER A 206 15.79 -19.95 -25.44
C SER A 206 14.46 -19.25 -25.12
N THR A 207 14.34 -18.65 -23.94
CA THR A 207 13.20 -17.81 -23.52
C THR A 207 13.61 -16.38 -23.18
N LEU A 208 14.86 -16.00 -23.49
CA LEU A 208 15.29 -14.60 -23.54
C LEU A 208 14.94 -14.01 -24.93
N ASP A 209 13.65 -13.86 -25.22
CA ASP A 209 13.13 -13.15 -26.42
C ASP A 209 13.36 -11.61 -26.37
N ASN A 210 14.32 -11.18 -25.57
CA ASN A 210 14.76 -9.80 -25.45
C ASN A 210 16.26 -9.76 -25.77
N ASP A 211 16.64 -9.06 -26.84
CA ASP A 211 18.03 -8.63 -27.15
C ASP A 211 18.61 -7.64 -26.09
N SER A 212 18.06 -7.64 -24.88
CA SER A 212 18.52 -6.80 -23.77
C SER A 212 19.91 -7.24 -23.32
N PRO A 213 20.92 -6.35 -23.31
CA PRO A 213 22.27 -6.70 -22.86
C PRO A 213 22.36 -6.89 -21.34
N TYR A 214 21.23 -6.77 -20.61
CA TYR A 214 21.15 -6.95 -19.16
C TYR A 214 19.85 -7.64 -18.73
N VAL A 215 19.92 -8.29 -17.57
CA VAL A 215 18.79 -8.67 -16.72
C VAL A 215 18.75 -7.79 -15.47
N TRP A 216 17.68 -7.83 -14.70
CA TRP A 216 17.58 -7.15 -13.41
C TRP A 216 17.89 -8.10 -12.26
N GLU A 217 18.61 -7.60 -11.27
CA GLU A 217 18.72 -8.18 -9.93
C GLU A 217 17.84 -7.37 -8.97
N VAL A 218 17.00 -8.07 -8.22
CA VAL A 218 16.14 -7.52 -7.17
C VAL A 218 16.52 -8.19 -5.86
N ARG A 219 17.03 -7.41 -4.90
CA ARG A 219 17.42 -7.87 -3.57
C ARG A 219 16.55 -7.23 -2.50
N GLY A 220 16.39 -7.95 -1.40
CA GLY A 220 15.57 -7.53 -0.28
C GLY A 220 15.62 -8.55 0.86
N TYR A 221 14.70 -8.39 1.81
CA TYR A 221 14.47 -9.34 2.88
C TYR A 221 12.99 -9.62 3.08
N ARG A 222 12.68 -10.78 3.65
CA ARG A 222 11.35 -11.17 4.10
C ARG A 222 11.32 -11.22 5.63
N GLU A 223 10.30 -10.64 6.22
CA GLU A 223 10.04 -10.69 7.67
C GLU A 223 9.25 -11.96 8.00
N LEU A 224 9.81 -12.82 8.85
CA LEU A 224 9.10 -13.99 9.39
C LEU A 224 8.23 -13.58 10.58
N ASP A 225 7.19 -14.36 10.86
CA ASP A 225 6.51 -14.26 12.15
C ASP A 225 7.45 -14.86 13.20
N VAL A 226 7.76 -14.11 14.25
CA VAL A 226 8.30 -14.67 15.48
C VAL A 226 7.10 -15.11 16.31
N GLU A 227 7.02 -16.41 16.62
CA GLU A 227 6.14 -16.87 17.68
C GLU A 227 6.73 -16.35 19.00
N ASP A 228 5.87 -15.77 19.86
CA ASP A 228 6.25 -14.95 21.03
C ASP A 228 6.93 -15.78 22.15
N ASP A 229 8.19 -16.13 21.92
CA ASP A 229 9.06 -16.87 22.85
C ASP A 229 9.79 -15.94 23.86
N GLY A 230 9.24 -14.74 24.12
CA GLY A 230 9.57 -13.90 25.29
C GLY A 230 10.99 -13.31 25.38
N ASP A 231 11.87 -13.60 24.43
CA ASP A 231 13.20 -13.00 24.30
C ASP A 231 13.20 -12.00 23.12
N GLY A 232 13.81 -10.84 23.33
CA GLY A 232 13.60 -9.63 22.51
C GLY A 232 14.31 -9.61 21.15
N ASP A 233 14.29 -10.70 20.39
CA ASP A 233 14.98 -10.80 19.10
C ASP A 233 14.25 -10.00 17.99
N ASP A 234 15.00 -9.10 17.33
CA ASP A 234 14.48 -8.21 16.29
C ASP A 234 14.14 -9.04 15.03
N GLY A 235 12.84 -9.18 14.76
CA GLY A 235 12.26 -10.36 14.09
C GLY A 235 12.99 -10.88 12.84
N ALA A 236 13.22 -12.19 12.82
CA ALA A 236 14.09 -12.88 11.87
C ALA A 236 13.86 -12.50 10.38
N ARG A 237 14.86 -11.83 9.80
CA ARG A 237 14.83 -11.35 8.40
C ARG A 237 15.57 -12.31 7.47
N VAL A 238 14.84 -12.91 6.51
CA VAL A 238 15.42 -13.82 5.51
C VAL A 238 15.76 -13.04 4.23
N PRO A 239 17.03 -12.92 3.82
CA PRO A 239 17.40 -12.22 2.59
C PRO A 239 16.93 -13.01 1.36
N PHE A 240 16.53 -12.28 0.30
CA PHE A 240 16.21 -12.87 -1.00
C PHE A 240 16.97 -12.16 -2.14
N THR A 241 17.10 -12.86 -3.27
CA THR A 241 17.59 -12.29 -4.52
C THR A 241 16.84 -12.94 -5.68
N PHE A 242 16.21 -12.13 -6.53
CA PHE A 242 15.61 -12.57 -7.78
C PHE A 242 16.40 -12.01 -8.96
N VAL A 243 16.50 -12.80 -10.03
CA VAL A 243 17.03 -12.36 -11.33
C VAL A 243 15.91 -12.49 -12.36
N THR A 244 15.60 -11.42 -13.08
CA THR A 244 14.44 -11.35 -13.99
C THR A 244 14.74 -10.47 -15.21
N PRO A 245 14.24 -10.79 -16.42
CA PRO A 245 14.35 -9.91 -17.57
C PRO A 245 13.59 -8.58 -17.40
N ASN A 246 12.52 -8.57 -16.60
CA ASN A 246 11.61 -7.42 -16.44
C ASN A 246 11.32 -7.13 -14.96
N VAL A 247 11.22 -5.86 -14.60
CA VAL A 247 10.80 -5.38 -13.27
C VAL A 247 9.73 -4.31 -13.46
N VAL A 248 8.62 -4.43 -12.73
CA VAL A 248 7.56 -3.41 -12.66
C VAL A 248 7.59 -2.81 -11.25
N LEU A 249 7.69 -1.48 -11.16
CA LEU A 249 7.66 -0.76 -9.89
C LEU A 249 6.23 -0.25 -9.63
N ALA A 250 5.52 -0.91 -8.71
CA ALA A 250 4.15 -0.58 -8.32
C ALA A 250 4.08 -0.09 -6.85
N THR A 251 5.07 0.69 -6.43
CA THR A 251 5.29 1.10 -5.02
C THR A 251 4.45 2.28 -4.55
N GLY A 252 3.54 2.80 -5.39
CA GLY A 252 2.72 3.97 -5.08
C GLY A 252 3.50 5.29 -4.96
N THR A 253 2.85 6.31 -4.40
CA THR A 253 3.48 7.57 -3.98
C THR A 253 4.08 7.44 -2.59
N THR A 254 5.17 8.16 -2.30
CA THR A 254 6.01 8.01 -1.10
C THR A 254 5.24 7.96 0.23
N ASP A 255 5.56 6.96 1.06
CA ASP A 255 5.03 6.77 2.43
C ASP A 255 5.30 7.98 3.36
N SER A 256 6.27 8.84 3.03
CA SER A 256 6.68 10.00 3.83
C SER A 256 5.59 11.07 3.95
N LYS A 257 5.12 11.30 5.18
CA LYS A 257 4.20 12.39 5.55
C LYS A 257 4.80 13.75 5.20
N ASN A 258 4.00 14.66 4.64
CA ASN A 258 4.42 16.04 4.42
C ASN A 258 4.60 16.77 5.77
N ARG A 259 5.78 17.34 6.00
CA ARG A 259 6.09 18.16 7.18
C ARG A 259 6.04 19.65 6.83
N LEU A 260 5.65 20.47 7.79
CA LEU A 260 5.65 21.93 7.75
C LEU A 260 7.07 22.48 7.90
N ASN A 261 7.94 21.73 8.59
CA ASN A 261 9.29 22.09 9.01
C ASN A 261 9.31 23.37 9.86
N VAL A 262 8.49 23.38 10.92
CA VAL A 262 8.35 24.51 11.86
C VAL A 262 8.73 24.10 13.30
N PRO A 263 9.22 25.02 14.15
CA PRO A 263 9.51 24.72 15.54
C PRO A 263 8.28 24.14 16.26
N GLY A 264 8.46 23.04 16.98
CA GLY A 264 7.38 22.37 17.75
C GLY A 264 6.43 21.49 16.93
N GLU A 265 6.73 21.21 15.65
CA GLU A 265 5.99 20.21 14.87
C GLU A 265 6.12 18.79 15.46
N ASP A 266 7.19 18.52 16.21
CA ASP A 266 7.49 17.21 16.79
C ASP A 266 6.94 17.03 18.23
N LEU A 267 6.02 17.91 18.67
CA LEU A 267 5.37 17.79 20.00
C LEU A 267 4.31 16.68 20.00
N ASP A 268 4.18 15.94 21.10
CA ASP A 268 3.37 14.70 21.18
C ASP A 268 1.90 14.84 20.77
N PHE A 269 1.33 16.04 20.95
CA PHE A 269 -0.06 16.39 20.60
C PHE A 269 -0.24 16.79 19.13
N VAL A 270 0.84 16.93 18.34
CA VAL A 270 0.79 17.23 16.91
C VAL A 270 0.55 15.95 16.12
N MET A 271 -0.52 15.93 15.31
CA MET A 271 -0.97 14.74 14.60
C MET A 271 -0.84 14.90 13.07
N HIS A 272 -0.16 13.95 12.44
CA HIS A 272 0.06 13.90 10.98
C HIS A 272 -0.77 12.83 10.25
N SER A 273 -1.74 12.20 10.92
CA SER A 273 -2.64 11.21 10.33
C SER A 273 -4.06 11.37 10.87
N LEU A 274 -5.05 11.21 9.98
CA LEU A 274 -6.47 11.28 10.33
C LEU A 274 -6.85 10.23 11.39
N ALA A 275 -6.33 9.00 11.26
CA ALA A 275 -6.54 7.93 12.25
C ALA A 275 -6.12 8.30 13.69
N ARG A 276 -5.08 9.15 13.88
CA ARG A 276 -4.72 9.64 15.23
C ARG A 276 -5.71 10.69 15.73
N VAL A 277 -6.27 11.51 14.85
CA VAL A 277 -7.33 12.47 15.19
C VAL A 277 -8.62 11.73 15.56
N GLU A 278 -8.99 10.70 14.81
CA GLU A 278 -10.18 9.88 15.07
C GLU A 278 -10.06 9.09 16.39
N ASP A 279 -8.90 8.46 16.67
CA ASP A 279 -8.62 7.83 17.96
C ASP A 279 -8.65 8.83 19.13
N TRP A 280 -8.10 10.03 18.93
CA TRP A 280 -8.18 11.11 19.93
C TRP A 280 -9.62 11.53 20.23
N LEU A 281 -10.43 11.76 19.19
CA LEU A 281 -11.86 12.12 19.29
C LEU A 281 -12.69 11.01 19.97
N ALA A 282 -12.33 9.74 19.77
CA ALA A 282 -13.05 8.59 20.31
C ALA A 282 -12.63 8.21 21.74
N ASN A 283 -11.32 8.21 22.04
CA ASN A 283 -10.76 7.50 23.20
C ASN A 283 -9.96 8.40 24.18
N LYS A 284 -9.51 9.60 23.77
CA LYS A 284 -8.58 10.42 24.58
C LYS A 284 -8.99 11.89 24.72
N ARG A 285 -10.15 12.09 25.34
CA ARG A 285 -10.50 13.34 26.03
C ARG A 285 -9.62 13.54 27.27
N THR A 286 -8.37 13.93 27.05
CA THR A 286 -7.44 14.43 28.09
C THR A 286 -7.29 15.95 28.06
N TRP A 287 -7.76 16.57 26.98
CA TRP A 287 -7.69 18.00 26.69
C TRP A 287 -9.09 18.57 26.52
N ASP A 288 -9.99 18.22 27.44
CA ASP A 288 -11.41 18.61 27.36
C ASP A 288 -11.54 20.13 27.19
N ASP A 289 -12.39 20.50 26.22
CA ASP A 289 -12.69 21.86 25.76
C ASP A 289 -11.59 22.60 24.95
N LEU A 290 -10.46 21.98 24.58
CA LEU A 290 -9.51 22.60 23.64
C LEU A 290 -9.94 22.44 22.16
N PRO A 291 -9.86 23.50 21.33
CA PRO A 291 -10.23 23.45 19.92
C PRO A 291 -9.13 22.84 19.05
N LEU A 292 -9.51 22.10 18.00
CA LEU A 292 -8.57 21.46 17.08
C LEU A 292 -8.07 22.44 15.99
N VAL A 293 -6.74 22.56 15.83
CA VAL A 293 -6.15 23.27 14.67
C VAL A 293 -5.91 22.29 13.51
N VAL A 294 -6.68 22.43 12.43
CA VAL A 294 -6.51 21.65 11.20
C VAL A 294 -5.73 22.45 10.16
N ILE A 295 -4.67 21.86 9.59
CA ILE A 295 -3.74 22.55 8.69
C ILE A 295 -3.80 21.96 7.27
N GLY A 296 -4.17 22.79 6.30
CA GLY A 296 -4.19 22.45 4.87
C GLY A 296 -5.59 22.30 4.28
N ALA A 297 -5.70 22.39 2.95
CA ALA A 297 -6.97 22.42 2.20
C ALA A 297 -7.11 21.21 1.25
N GLY A 298 -6.79 20.01 1.76
CA GLY A 298 -6.97 18.73 1.07
C GLY A 298 -8.17 17.95 1.65
N LEU A 299 -8.46 16.78 1.08
CA LEU A 299 -9.61 15.96 1.48
C LEU A 299 -9.47 15.45 2.92
N THR A 300 -8.30 14.92 3.29
CA THR A 300 -7.97 14.51 4.68
C THR A 300 -8.17 15.61 5.71
N ALA A 301 -7.98 16.89 5.33
CA ALA A 301 -8.26 18.02 6.21
C ALA A 301 -9.77 18.27 6.34
N ALA A 302 -10.55 18.11 5.26
CA ALA A 302 -11.99 18.17 5.32
C ALA A 302 -12.60 17.00 6.12
N ASP A 303 -12.08 15.78 5.97
CA ASP A 303 -12.48 14.62 6.78
C ASP A 303 -12.24 14.90 8.27
N ALA A 304 -11.06 15.43 8.64
CA ALA A 304 -10.75 15.82 10.01
C ALA A 304 -11.69 16.93 10.56
N ILE A 305 -12.02 17.94 9.73
CA ILE A 305 -12.98 19.00 10.10
C ILE A 305 -14.37 18.40 10.35
N VAL A 306 -14.85 17.52 9.46
CA VAL A 306 -16.17 16.88 9.58
C VAL A 306 -16.22 15.99 10.82
N ALA A 307 -15.18 15.20 11.10
CA ALA A 307 -15.08 14.35 12.29
C ALA A 307 -15.10 15.18 13.58
N ALA A 308 -14.24 16.20 13.68
CA ALA A 308 -14.14 17.06 14.86
C ALA A 308 -15.44 17.83 15.14
N MET A 309 -16.03 18.47 14.12
CA MET A 309 -17.31 19.17 14.28
C MET A 309 -18.46 18.23 14.66
N SER A 310 -18.47 16.98 14.14
CA SER A 310 -19.48 15.98 14.49
C SER A 310 -19.32 15.47 15.94
N ALA A 311 -18.10 15.48 16.48
CA ALA A 311 -17.80 15.18 17.88
C ALA A 311 -18.01 16.37 18.83
N GLY A 312 -18.41 17.54 18.31
CA GLY A 312 -18.64 18.76 19.08
C GLY A 312 -17.36 19.52 19.46
N VAL A 313 -16.25 19.32 18.73
CA VAL A 313 -14.98 20.01 18.95
C VAL A 313 -14.90 21.24 18.05
N ASP A 314 -14.58 22.40 18.64
CA ASP A 314 -14.33 23.65 17.90
C ASP A 314 -13.10 23.51 16.99
N VAL A 315 -13.17 24.02 15.76
CA VAL A 315 -12.13 23.86 14.74
C VAL A 315 -11.56 25.20 14.24
N TYR A 316 -10.25 25.35 14.37
CA TYR A 316 -9.47 26.38 13.71
C TYR A 316 -8.81 25.82 12.43
N HIS A 317 -9.33 26.20 11.26
CA HIS A 317 -8.84 25.68 9.98
C HIS A 317 -7.87 26.66 9.32
N VAL A 318 -6.58 26.33 9.27
CA VAL A 318 -5.49 27.17 8.71
C VAL A 318 -5.05 26.67 7.34
N PHE A 319 -5.13 27.51 6.31
CA PHE A 319 -4.76 27.09 4.96
C PHE A 319 -4.13 28.19 4.09
N ARG A 320 -3.12 27.79 3.32
CA ARG A 320 -2.22 28.68 2.54
C ARG A 320 -2.83 29.30 1.28
N ARG A 321 -3.94 28.77 0.77
CA ARG A 321 -4.56 29.22 -0.50
C ARG A 321 -5.81 30.05 -0.25
N ASP A 322 -6.23 30.77 -1.28
CA ASP A 322 -7.59 31.32 -1.34
C ASP A 322 -8.59 30.16 -1.54
N PRO A 323 -9.75 30.11 -0.84
CA PRO A 323 -10.79 29.12 -1.11
C PRO A 323 -11.30 29.11 -2.55
N LEU A 324 -11.17 30.24 -3.25
CA LEU A 324 -11.60 30.44 -4.64
C LEU A 324 -10.49 30.08 -5.65
N ASP A 325 -9.30 29.66 -5.21
CA ASP A 325 -8.22 29.19 -6.09
C ASP A 325 -8.67 27.88 -6.80
N PRO A 326 -8.67 27.81 -8.15
CA PRO A 326 -9.06 26.60 -8.89
C PRO A 326 -8.26 25.34 -8.56
N ARG A 327 -7.10 25.48 -7.90
CA ARG A 327 -6.24 24.37 -7.44
C ARG A 327 -6.68 23.79 -6.08
N VAL A 328 -7.67 24.38 -5.41
CA VAL A 328 -8.31 23.78 -4.23
C VAL A 328 -9.18 22.63 -4.70
N ILE A 329 -8.98 21.44 -4.11
CA ILE A 329 -9.57 20.19 -4.60
C ILE A 329 -11.10 20.20 -4.62
N PHE A 330 -11.73 20.90 -3.67
CA PHE A 330 -13.18 21.06 -3.58
C PHE A 330 -13.83 21.68 -4.81
N ASN A 331 -13.11 22.56 -5.55
CA ASN A 331 -13.60 23.17 -6.79
C ASN A 331 -13.69 22.16 -7.97
N ASN A 332 -13.18 20.93 -7.80
CA ASN A 332 -13.15 19.88 -8.82
C ASN A 332 -14.01 18.65 -8.46
N LEU A 333 -14.76 18.71 -7.35
CA LEU A 333 -15.68 17.64 -6.93
C LEU A 333 -17.13 18.05 -7.25
N PRO A 334 -18.01 17.14 -7.72
CA PRO A 334 -19.43 17.46 -7.90
C PRO A 334 -20.23 17.53 -6.59
N ALA A 335 -21.00 18.60 -6.40
CA ALA A 335 -21.80 18.84 -5.19
C ALA A 335 -22.83 17.75 -4.87
N SER A 336 -23.42 17.14 -5.90
CA SER A 336 -24.39 16.05 -5.76
C SER A 336 -23.79 14.73 -5.27
N LEU A 337 -22.45 14.58 -5.34
CA LEU A 337 -21.74 13.35 -5.01
C LEU A 337 -20.96 13.47 -3.68
N TYR A 338 -20.60 14.69 -3.29
CA TYR A 338 -19.77 15.01 -2.12
C TYR A 338 -20.30 16.21 -1.32
N PRO A 339 -21.54 16.15 -0.78
CA PRO A 339 -22.15 17.25 -0.05
C PRO A 339 -21.34 17.66 1.20
N GLU A 340 -20.68 16.72 1.87
CA GLU A 340 -19.84 16.94 3.05
C GLU A 340 -18.62 17.83 2.73
N TYR A 341 -17.93 17.58 1.61
CA TYR A 341 -16.80 18.42 1.18
C TYR A 341 -17.26 19.79 0.65
N HIS A 342 -18.47 19.88 0.11
CA HIS A 342 -19.07 21.15 -0.27
C HIS A 342 -19.49 21.99 0.94
N ARG A 343 -19.92 21.36 2.04
CA ARG A 343 -20.15 22.03 3.32
C ARG A 343 -18.85 22.63 3.87
N VAL A 344 -17.75 21.85 3.89
CA VAL A 344 -16.42 22.37 4.28
C VAL A 344 -15.97 23.51 3.35
N HIS A 345 -16.18 23.40 2.04
CA HIS A 345 -15.85 24.50 1.11
C HIS A 345 -16.73 25.74 1.30
N ALA A 346 -18.00 25.58 1.65
CA ALA A 346 -18.89 26.69 2.01
C ALA A 346 -18.44 27.40 3.30
N LEU A 347 -17.96 26.64 4.29
CA LEU A 347 -17.33 27.16 5.50
C LEU A 347 -16.02 27.90 5.19
N MET A 348 -15.14 27.34 4.35
CA MET A 348 -13.90 27.99 3.90
C MET A 348 -14.15 29.30 3.16
N THR A 349 -15.17 29.33 2.27
CA THR A 349 -15.56 30.51 1.48
C THR A 349 -16.41 31.52 2.26
N LYS A 350 -16.74 31.23 3.54
CA LYS A 350 -17.65 32.02 4.38
C LYS A 350 -19.07 32.20 3.80
N ARG A 351 -19.48 31.31 2.89
CA ARG A 351 -20.87 31.21 2.39
C ARG A 351 -21.78 30.53 3.40
N LEU A 352 -21.20 29.67 4.23
CA LEU A 352 -21.82 29.03 5.38
C LEU A 352 -21.05 29.48 6.63
N VAL A 353 -21.77 29.67 7.73
CA VAL A 353 -21.21 30.00 9.04
C VAL A 353 -21.86 29.06 10.04
N GLU A 354 -21.03 28.31 10.76
CA GLU A 354 -21.48 27.39 11.80
C GLU A 354 -20.74 27.70 13.11
N PRO A 355 -21.39 27.57 14.27
CA PRO A 355 -20.70 27.60 15.55
C PRO A 355 -19.65 26.48 15.58
N GLY A 356 -18.49 26.75 16.18
CA GLY A 356 -17.38 25.81 16.24
C GLY A 356 -16.55 25.65 14.97
N TYR A 357 -16.68 26.53 13.96
CA TYR A 357 -15.71 26.60 12.86
C TYR A 357 -15.19 28.01 12.62
N ARG A 358 -13.86 28.16 12.49
CA ARG A 358 -13.21 29.41 12.09
C ARG A 358 -12.04 29.17 11.14
N GLY A 359 -12.20 29.62 9.89
CA GLY A 359 -11.21 29.49 8.82
C GLY A 359 -10.26 30.69 8.69
N PHE A 360 -8.97 30.39 8.52
CA PHE A 360 -7.86 31.31 8.31
C PHE A 360 -7.24 31.08 6.92
N SER A 361 -7.72 31.82 5.92
CA SER A 361 -7.26 31.73 4.52
C SER A 361 -6.04 32.61 4.24
N LYS A 362 -5.19 32.16 3.31
CA LYS A 362 -3.88 32.78 3.00
C LYS A 362 -3.01 32.92 4.25
N CYS A 363 -3.00 31.86 5.06
CA CYS A 363 -2.25 31.78 6.29
C CYS A 363 -1.37 30.53 6.31
N LYS A 364 -0.23 30.62 7.01
CA LYS A 364 0.70 29.51 7.25
C LYS A 364 0.99 29.41 8.75
N VAL A 365 1.16 28.20 9.27
CA VAL A 365 1.75 28.00 10.59
C VAL A 365 3.25 28.30 10.51
N ILE A 366 3.77 28.99 11.52
CA ILE A 366 5.19 29.36 11.64
C ILE A 366 5.86 28.79 12.90
N GLY A 367 5.10 28.11 13.76
CA GLY A 367 5.59 27.41 14.93
C GLY A 367 4.44 26.95 15.83
N ILE A 368 4.70 25.94 16.64
CA ILE A 368 3.80 25.37 17.64
C ILE A 368 4.56 25.41 18.98
N ARG A 369 3.90 25.84 20.05
CA ARG A 369 4.51 25.95 21.39
C ARG A 369 4.05 24.80 22.29
N PRO A 370 4.91 24.30 23.20
CA PRO A 370 4.51 23.33 24.22
C PRO A 370 3.30 23.75 25.09
N SER A 371 2.98 25.05 25.11
CA SER A 371 1.82 25.61 25.80
C SER A 371 0.50 25.48 25.02
N GLY A 372 0.39 24.67 23.98
CA GLY A 372 -0.80 24.61 23.11
C GLY A 372 -1.03 25.88 22.27
N HIS A 373 0.02 26.69 22.01
CA HIS A 373 -0.12 27.90 21.20
C HIS A 373 0.43 27.67 19.77
N VAL A 374 -0.46 27.64 18.78
CA VAL A 374 -0.11 27.60 17.35
C VAL A 374 0.05 29.02 16.83
N LEU A 375 1.24 29.33 16.29
CA LEU A 375 1.58 30.62 15.70
C LEU A 375 1.29 30.61 14.21
N VAL A 376 0.45 31.53 13.75
CA VAL A 376 -0.03 31.64 12.37
C VAL A 376 0.34 33.00 11.79
N GLU A 377 0.90 33.03 10.59
CA GLU A 377 1.17 34.26 9.82
C GLU A 377 0.22 34.34 8.63
N CYS A 378 -0.53 35.44 8.51
CA CYS A 378 -1.56 35.65 7.50
C CYS A 378 -1.23 36.84 6.58
N GLU A 379 -1.35 36.66 5.27
CA GLU A 379 -1.04 37.69 4.26
C GLU A 379 -1.99 38.91 4.31
N ASN A 380 -3.23 38.70 4.78
CA ASN A 380 -4.32 39.68 4.70
C ASN A 380 -4.28 40.77 5.81
N GLY A 381 -3.10 41.26 6.20
CA GLY A 381 -2.94 42.37 7.14
C GLY A 381 -3.25 42.08 8.62
N CYS A 382 -3.65 40.85 8.98
CA CYS A 382 -3.92 40.45 10.37
C CYS A 382 -2.62 40.15 11.17
N GLY A 383 -1.48 40.07 10.49
CA GLY A 383 -0.17 39.86 11.13
C GLY A 383 0.03 38.43 11.64
N LYS A 384 0.68 38.33 12.81
CA LYS A 384 0.89 37.06 13.52
C LYS A 384 -0.24 36.83 14.53
N VAL A 385 -1.03 35.79 14.29
CA VAL A 385 -2.11 35.34 15.17
C VAL A 385 -1.60 34.18 16.02
N SER A 386 -1.99 34.13 17.29
CA SER A 386 -1.80 32.95 18.13
C SER A 386 -3.16 32.29 18.35
N LEU A 387 -3.24 31.00 18.03
CA LEU A 387 -4.38 30.15 18.32
C LEU A 387 -4.03 29.28 19.53
N PHE A 388 -4.95 29.09 20.47
CA PHE A 388 -4.78 28.16 21.59
C PHE A 388 -5.56 26.88 21.27
N ALA A 389 -4.88 25.74 21.30
CA ALA A 389 -5.31 24.44 20.78
C ALA A 389 -4.42 23.31 21.33
#